data_AF-A0A381EC42-F1
#
_entry.id   AF-A0A381EC42-F1
#
_cell.length_a   1.000
_cell.length_b   1.000
_cell.length_c   1.000
_cell.angle_alpha   90.00
_cell.angle_beta   90.00
_cell.angle_gamma   90.00
#
_symmetry.space_group_name_H-M   'P 1'
#
loop_
_entity.id
_entity.type
_entity.pdbx_description
1 polymer ?
#
loop_
_entity_poly.entity_id
_entity_poly.type
_entity_poly.pdbx_seq_one_letter_code
_entity_poly.pdbx_strand_id
1 'polypeptide(L)'
;MSEKQRLQKTGKLHFPLHFSLPASFTELGAMMDELQAAMLSCPGDWLLCFHGINLDYGEGYMGIHFSLFPHNTPKVGDKIPTIEMHISDKGMNVIYPVEYYDQVIVDMMMDTFVSHVNKLQGKIKAARHA
;
A
#
# COMPACT_ATOMS: atom_id res chain seq x y z
N MET A 1 26.61 -0.73 -4.67
CA MET A 1 25.92 0.57 -4.81
C MET A 1 25.79 1.20 -3.44
N SER A 2 26.05 2.52 -3.31
CA SER A 2 25.93 3.20 -2.02
C SER A 2 24.46 3.50 -1.69
N GLU A 3 24.15 3.60 -0.40
CA GLU A 3 22.81 3.91 0.12
C GLU A 3 22.28 5.26 -0.40
N LYS A 4 23.19 6.24 -0.58
CA LYS A 4 22.90 7.53 -1.22
C LYS A 4 22.46 7.41 -2.67
N GLN A 5 23.05 6.51 -3.46
CA GLN A 5 22.65 6.29 -4.86
C GLN A 5 21.30 5.57 -4.96
N ARG A 6 20.98 4.68 -4.00
CA ARG A 6 19.66 4.04 -3.88
C ARG A 6 18.56 5.05 -3.55
N LEU A 7 18.85 6.03 -2.69
CA LEU A 7 17.90 7.09 -2.32
C LEU A 7 17.58 8.05 -3.48
N GLN A 8 18.52 8.30 -4.39
CA GLN A 8 18.26 9.17 -5.56
C GLN A 8 17.36 8.53 -6.62
N LYS A 9 17.24 7.20 -6.61
CA LYS A 9 16.41 6.44 -7.57
C LYS A 9 15.04 6.07 -7.03
N THR A 10 14.76 6.36 -5.76
CA THR A 10 13.50 6.00 -5.12
C THR A 10 12.81 7.21 -4.52
N GLY A 11 11.54 7.39 -4.85
CA GLY A 11 10.66 8.35 -4.20
C GLY A 11 10.20 7.76 -2.87
N LYS A 12 10.05 8.62 -1.86
CA LYS A 12 9.50 8.24 -0.56
C LYS A 12 8.39 9.21 -0.17
N LEU A 13 7.21 8.68 0.14
CA LEU A 13 6.07 9.45 0.62
C LEU A 13 5.60 8.88 1.96
N HIS A 14 5.00 9.72 2.78
CA HIS A 14 4.42 9.34 4.06
C HIS A 14 3.00 9.88 4.19
N PHE A 15 2.06 9.00 4.54
CA PHE A 15 0.66 9.33 4.73
C PHE A 15 0.23 8.98 6.16
N PRO A 16 -0.35 9.93 6.92
CA PRO A 16 -0.89 9.64 8.23
C PRO A 16 -2.12 8.72 8.07
N LEU A 17 -2.02 7.49 8.57
CA LEU A 17 -3.06 6.48 8.42
C LEU A 17 -3.24 5.71 9.72
N HIS A 18 -4.47 5.70 10.25
CA HIS A 18 -4.78 4.96 11.47
C HIS A 18 -5.38 3.59 11.14
N PHE A 19 -4.50 2.61 10.95
CA PHE A 19 -4.91 1.26 10.63
C PHE A 19 -5.22 0.45 11.90
N SER A 20 -6.33 -0.27 11.87
CA SER A 20 -6.71 -1.28 12.85
C SER A 20 -6.85 -2.61 12.12
N LEU A 21 -6.22 -3.66 12.65
CA LEU A 21 -6.44 -5.01 12.15
C LEU A 21 -7.93 -5.33 12.17
N PRO A 22 -8.48 -5.95 11.12
CA PRO A 22 -9.80 -6.59 11.17
C PRO A 22 -9.88 -7.66 12.28
N ALA A 23 -11.07 -7.95 12.80
CA ALA A 23 -11.24 -8.86 13.94
C ALA A 23 -11.13 -10.35 13.55
N SER A 24 -11.24 -10.66 12.27
CA SER A 24 -11.16 -12.02 11.75
C SER A 24 -10.47 -12.06 10.38
N PHE A 25 -10.02 -13.25 9.97
CA PHE A 25 -9.50 -13.47 8.62
C PHE A 25 -10.56 -13.23 7.54
N THR A 26 -11.83 -13.48 7.84
CA THR A 26 -12.94 -13.21 6.91
C THR A 26 -13.10 -11.71 6.66
N GLU A 27 -13.07 -10.89 7.72
CA GLU A 27 -13.10 -9.44 7.56
C GLU A 27 -11.85 -8.90 6.85
N LEU A 28 -10.68 -9.49 7.14
CA LEU A 28 -9.45 -9.15 6.44
C LEU A 28 -9.55 -9.47 4.95
N GLY A 29 -10.05 -10.66 4.60
CA GLY A 29 -10.29 -11.06 3.21
C GLY A 29 -11.23 -10.08 2.49
N ALA A 30 -12.39 -9.78 3.08
CA ALA A 30 -13.35 -8.84 2.51
C ALA A 30 -12.76 -7.43 2.32
N MET A 31 -11.95 -6.97 3.27
CA MET A 31 -11.24 -5.70 3.15
C MET A 31 -10.22 -5.73 2.00
N MET A 32 -9.49 -6.84 1.81
CA MET A 32 -8.55 -7.01 0.70
C MET A 32 -9.29 -7.02 -0.65
N ASP A 33 -10.42 -7.72 -0.74
CA ASP A 33 -11.24 -7.77 -1.95
C ASP A 33 -11.77 -6.38 -2.32
N GLU A 34 -12.29 -5.61 -1.35
CA GLU A 34 -12.74 -4.23 -1.57
C GLU A 34 -11.59 -3.33 -2.05
N LEU A 35 -10.39 -3.45 -1.46
CA LEU A 35 -9.22 -2.68 -1.88
C LEU A 35 -8.75 -3.06 -3.28
N GLN A 36 -8.70 -4.35 -3.60
CA GLN A 36 -8.28 -4.82 -4.92
C GLN A 36 -9.26 -4.39 -6.01
N ALA A 37 -10.56 -4.51 -5.76
CA ALA A 37 -11.60 -4.05 -6.68
C ALA A 37 -11.52 -2.52 -6.91
N ALA A 38 -11.28 -1.75 -5.85
CA ALA A 38 -11.09 -0.31 -5.96
C ALA A 38 -9.89 0.05 -6.86
N MET A 39 -8.73 -0.57 -6.64
CA MET A 39 -7.53 -0.29 -7.43
C MET A 39 -7.67 -0.71 -8.90
N LEU A 40 -8.34 -1.84 -9.15
CA LEU A 40 -8.66 -2.29 -10.52
C LEU A 40 -9.58 -1.32 -11.26
N SER A 41 -10.46 -0.61 -10.55
CA SER A 41 -11.38 0.37 -11.15
C SER A 41 -10.73 1.73 -11.45
N CYS A 42 -9.50 1.96 -10.98
CA CYS A 42 -8.79 3.21 -11.22
C CYS A 42 -8.24 3.26 -12.64
N PRO A 43 -8.12 4.45 -13.26
CA PRO A 43 -7.49 4.60 -14.56
C PRO A 43 -6.09 3.96 -14.59
N GLY A 44 -5.84 3.09 -15.57
CA GLY A 44 -4.56 2.38 -15.73
C GLY A 44 -4.55 0.93 -15.23
N ASP A 45 -5.70 0.39 -14.78
CA ASP A 45 -5.90 -1.00 -14.38
C ASP A 45 -4.84 -1.46 -13.37
N TRP A 46 -4.86 -0.88 -12.17
CA TRP A 46 -3.80 -1.11 -11.19
C TRP A 46 -3.98 -2.43 -10.44
N LEU A 47 -2.90 -3.19 -10.35
CA LEU A 47 -2.84 -4.43 -9.60
C LEU A 47 -2.29 -4.17 -8.21
N LEU A 48 -3.10 -4.50 -7.20
CA LEU A 48 -2.71 -4.52 -5.80
C LEU A 48 -2.34 -5.94 -5.37
N CYS A 49 -1.13 -6.12 -4.85
CA CYS A 49 -0.65 -7.39 -4.30
C CYS A 49 -0.42 -7.24 -2.80
N PHE A 50 -1.02 -8.14 -2.02
CA PHE A 50 -0.81 -8.25 -0.58
C PHE A 50 0.29 -9.27 -0.29
N HIS A 51 1.32 -8.88 0.46
CA HIS A 51 2.47 -9.74 0.79
C HIS A 51 2.40 -10.34 2.18
N GLY A 52 1.66 -9.71 3.09
CA GLY A 52 1.49 -10.22 4.42
C GLY A 52 1.44 -9.15 5.51
N ILE A 53 1.35 -9.65 6.73
CA ILE A 53 1.42 -8.88 7.96
C ILE A 53 2.69 -9.33 8.69
N ASN A 54 3.59 -8.39 8.95
CA ASN A 54 4.80 -8.60 9.72
C ASN A 54 4.58 -8.07 11.14
N LEU A 55 4.89 -8.89 12.14
CA LEU A 55 4.89 -8.49 13.53
C LEU A 55 6.35 -8.32 13.97
N ASP A 56 6.80 -7.07 14.06
CA ASP A 56 8.11 -6.79 14.64
C ASP A 56 7.96 -6.71 16.16
N TYR A 57 8.25 -7.82 16.83
CA TYR A 57 8.21 -7.90 18.29
C TYR A 57 9.25 -7.01 18.98
N GLY A 58 10.34 -6.64 18.31
CA GLY A 58 11.41 -5.80 18.87
C GLY A 58 11.05 -4.31 18.86
N GLU A 59 10.36 -3.86 17.81
CA GLU A 59 9.94 -2.47 17.67
C GLU A 59 8.47 -2.23 18.06
N GLY A 60 7.73 -3.29 18.40
CA GLY A 60 6.37 -3.20 18.94
C GLY A 60 5.31 -2.77 17.93
N TYR A 61 5.62 -2.78 16.64
CA TYR A 61 4.69 -2.41 15.58
C TYR A 61 4.31 -3.62 14.71
N MET A 62 3.08 -3.58 14.23
CA MET A 62 2.61 -4.43 13.16
C MET A 62 2.72 -3.67 11.84
N GLY A 63 3.37 -4.28 10.85
CA GLY A 63 3.47 -3.79 9.49
C GLY A 63 2.60 -4.60 8.53
N ILE A 64 1.96 -3.95 7.58
CA ILE A 64 1.24 -4.59 6.47
C ILE A 64 1.90 -4.15 5.18
N HIS A 65 2.19 -5.11 4.30
CA HIS A 65 2.97 -4.87 3.11
C HIS A 65 2.17 -5.16 1.84
N PHE A 66 2.17 -4.19 0.94
CA PHE A 66 1.59 -4.28 -0.39
C PHE A 66 2.58 -3.85 -1.46
N SER A 67 2.38 -4.35 -2.68
CA SER A 67 2.89 -3.74 -3.91
C SER A 67 1.72 -3.28 -4.78
N LEU A 68 1.92 -2.17 -5.48
CA LEU A 68 0.97 -1.62 -6.45
C LEU A 68 1.69 -1.31 -7.77
N PHE A 69 1.11 -1.73 -8.90
CA PHE A 69 1.65 -1.45 -10.24
C PHE A 69 0.57 -1.56 -11.32
N PRO A 70 0.68 -0.84 -12.46
CA PRO A 70 -0.25 -0.99 -13.58
C PRO A 70 -0.21 -2.41 -14.16
N HIS A 71 -1.36 -2.96 -14.59
CA HIS A 71 -1.45 -4.32 -15.13
C HIS A 71 -0.47 -4.57 -16.30
N ASN A 72 -0.29 -3.56 -17.16
CA ASN A 72 0.55 -3.65 -18.35
C ASN A 72 2.01 -3.22 -18.13
N THR A 73 2.48 -3.21 -16.88
CA THR A 73 3.85 -2.78 -16.57
C THR A 73 4.88 -3.77 -17.14
N PRO A 74 5.83 -3.31 -17.98
CA PRO A 74 6.89 -4.16 -18.49
C PRO A 74 7.82 -4.63 -17.36
N LYS A 75 8.25 -5.89 -17.44
CA LYS A 75 9.33 -6.40 -16.58
C LYS A 75 10.67 -5.78 -16.99
N VAL A 76 11.51 -5.51 -16.00
CA VAL A 76 12.90 -5.09 -16.17
C VAL A 76 13.79 -6.16 -15.57
N GLY A 77 14.40 -6.97 -16.44
CA GLY A 77 14.98 -8.24 -16.03
C GLY A 77 13.91 -9.16 -15.45
N ASP A 78 14.14 -9.68 -14.24
CA ASP A 78 13.23 -10.60 -13.56
C ASP A 78 12.21 -9.91 -12.64
N LYS A 79 12.15 -8.58 -12.63
CA LYS A 79 11.30 -7.82 -11.70
C LYS A 79 10.34 -6.88 -12.40
N ILE A 80 9.16 -6.72 -11.82
CA ILE A 80 8.23 -5.64 -12.17
C ILE A 80 8.63 -4.45 -11.29
N PRO A 81 8.84 -3.25 -11.85
CA PRO A 81 8.97 -2.05 -11.03
C PRO A 81 7.63 -1.83 -10.32
N THR A 82 7.65 -1.76 -9.00
CA THR A 82 6.46 -1.69 -8.16
C THR A 82 6.54 -0.51 -7.20
N ILE A 83 5.37 0.02 -6.83
CA ILE A 83 5.20 0.93 -5.70
C ILE A 83 4.99 0.06 -4.46
N GLU A 84 5.93 0.11 -3.53
CA GLU A 84 5.88 -0.62 -2.26
C GLU A 84 5.19 0.23 -1.20
N MET A 85 4.18 -0.33 -0.54
CA MET A 85 3.41 0.35 0.50
C MET A 85 3.50 -0.43 1.80
N HIS A 86 3.94 0.25 2.86
CA HIS A 86 4.12 -0.30 4.19
C HIS A 86 3.25 0.46 5.18
N ILE A 87 2.19 -0.17 5.67
CA ILE A 87 1.27 0.41 6.66
C ILE A 87 1.68 -0.06 8.04
N SER A 88 1.82 0.85 9.00
CA SER A 88 1.99 0.54 10.42
C SER A 88 1.13 1.46 11.29
N ASP A 89 1.27 1.32 12.61
CA ASP A 89 0.79 2.25 13.64
C ASP A 89 1.21 3.71 13.42
N LYS A 90 2.33 3.95 12.73
CA LYS A 90 2.88 5.26 12.42
C LYS A 90 2.33 5.84 11.11
N GLY A 91 1.45 5.14 10.42
CA GLY A 91 0.92 5.53 9.10
C GLY A 91 1.45 4.66 7.98
N MET A 92 1.37 5.18 6.76
CA MET A 92 1.78 4.45 5.55
C MET A 92 3.02 5.09 4.94
N ASN A 93 4.04 4.28 4.71
CA ASN A 93 5.23 4.65 3.93
C ASN A 93 5.13 4.07 2.54
N VAL A 94 5.43 4.89 1.53
CA VAL A 94 5.40 4.51 0.12
C VAL A 94 6.79 4.66 -0.45
N ILE A 95 7.28 3.64 -1.16
CA ILE A 95 8.59 3.62 -1.81
C ILE A 95 8.40 3.20 -3.25
N TYR A 96 8.85 4.00 -4.21
CA TYR A 96 8.70 3.69 -5.63
C TYR A 96 9.93 4.08 -6.45
N PRO A 97 10.23 3.38 -7.55
CA PRO A 97 11.35 3.74 -8.41
C PRO A 97 10.97 4.92 -9.33
N VAL A 98 11.63 6.08 -9.14
CA VAL A 98 11.27 7.34 -9.82
C VAL A 98 11.45 7.31 -11.33
N GLU A 99 12.27 6.39 -11.83
CA GLU A 99 12.54 6.24 -13.27
C GLU A 99 11.38 5.57 -14.03
N TYR A 100 10.42 4.96 -13.32
CA TYR A 100 9.27 4.26 -13.93
C TYR A 100 7.92 4.93 -13.66
N TYR A 101 7.86 5.88 -12.72
CA TYR A 101 6.61 6.46 -12.28
C TYR A 101 6.68 7.98 -12.24
N ASP A 102 5.69 8.61 -12.86
CA ASP A 102 5.44 10.04 -12.67
C ASP A 102 4.90 10.29 -11.26
N GLN A 103 5.50 11.24 -10.55
CA GLN A 103 5.11 11.56 -9.17
C GLN A 103 3.64 11.95 -9.05
N VAL A 104 3.07 12.69 -10.01
CA VAL A 104 1.66 13.11 -9.98
C VAL A 104 0.73 11.91 -10.03
N ILE A 105 1.09 10.90 -10.84
CA ILE A 105 0.34 9.64 -10.92
C ILE A 105 0.45 8.87 -9.60
N VAL A 106 1.66 8.79 -9.02
CA VAL A 106 1.86 8.13 -7.72
C VAL A 106 1.04 8.81 -6.64
N ASP A 107 1.11 10.13 -6.53
CA ASP A 107 0.36 10.90 -5.52
C ASP A 107 -1.15 10.67 -5.65
N MET A 108 -1.70 10.78 -6.87
CA MET A 108 -3.12 10.50 -7.13
C MET A 108 -3.53 9.08 -6.75
N MET A 109 -2.70 8.08 -7.08
CA MET A 109 -2.99 6.69 -6.77
C MET A 109 -2.89 6.39 -5.28
N MET A 110 -1.93 6.99 -4.59
CA MET A 110 -1.78 6.84 -3.13
C MET A 110 -2.93 7.53 -2.39
N ASP A 111 -3.35 8.72 -2.82
CA ASP A 111 -4.52 9.40 -2.24
C ASP A 111 -5.79 8.56 -2.40
N THR A 112 -5.98 7.95 -3.58
CA THR A 112 -7.11 7.06 -3.84
C THR A 112 -7.06 5.84 -2.92
N PHE A 113 -5.90 5.17 -2.84
CA PHE A 113 -5.71 4.02 -1.94
C PHE A 113 -5.98 4.38 -0.48
N VAL A 114 -5.40 5.47 0.03
CA VAL A 114 -5.58 5.94 1.41
C VAL A 114 -7.06 6.26 1.70
N SER A 115 -7.77 6.89 0.76
CA SER A 115 -9.19 7.16 0.87
C SER A 115 -10.01 5.87 1.06
N HIS A 116 -9.74 4.85 0.26
CA HIS A 116 -10.40 3.54 0.39
C HIS A 116 -10.07 2.84 1.71
N VAL A 117 -8.80 2.85 2.13
CA VAL A 117 -8.40 2.30 3.43
C VAL A 117 -9.12 3.02 4.57
N ASN A 118 -9.16 4.35 4.57
CA ASN A 118 -9.84 5.13 5.60
C ASN A 118 -11.34 4.81 5.67
N LYS A 119 -12.01 4.68 4.51
CA LYS A 119 -13.42 4.29 4.44
C LYS A 119 -13.66 2.91 5.06
N LEU A 120 -12.81 1.92 4.73
CA LEU A 120 -12.91 0.56 5.25
C LEU A 120 -12.63 0.51 6.77
N GLN A 121 -11.59 1.21 7.21
CA GLN A 121 -11.23 1.33 8.62
C GLN A 121 -12.32 2.02 9.44
N GLY A 122 -13.03 3.00 8.87
CA GLY A 122 -14.21 3.60 9.49
C GLY A 122 -15.32 2.57 9.76
N LYS A 123 -15.62 1.69 8.79
CA LYS A 123 -16.61 0.61 8.97
C LYS A 123 -16.18 -0.38 10.06
N ILE A 124 -14.93 -0.83 10.03
CA ILE A 124 -14.39 -1.79 11.00
C ILE A 124 -14.44 -1.23 12.43
N LYS A 125 -14.04 0.03 12.62
CA LYS A 125 -14.08 0.69 13.92
C LYS A 125 -15.51 0.87 14.41
N ALA A 126 -16.44 1.28 13.54
CA ALA A 126 -17.85 1.41 13.91
C ALA A 126 -18.46 0.08 14.37
N ALA A 127 -18.17 -1.03 13.67
CA ALA A 127 -18.66 -2.36 14.02
C ALA A 127 -18.15 -2.87 15.38
N ARG A 128 -17.03 -2.34 15.89
CA ARG A 128 -16.46 -2.70 17.20
C ARG A 128 -17.07 -1.94 18.37
N HIS A 129 -17.70 -0.80 18.09
CA HIS A 129 -18.33 0.06 19.08
C HIS A 129 -19.87 -0.08 19.07
N ALA A 130 -20.42 -0.93 18.20
CA ALA A 130 -21.84 -1.32 18.16
C ALA A 130 -22.08 -2.54 19.06
#